data_AF-A0A261KLI1-F1
#
_entry.id   AF-A0A261KLI1-F1
#
_cell.length_a   1.000
_cell.length_b   1.000
_cell.length_c   1.000
_cell.angle_alpha   90.00
_cell.angle_beta   90.00
_cell.angle_gamma   90.00
#
_symmetry.space_group_name_H-M   'P 1'
#
loop_
_entity.id
_entity.type
_entity.pdbx_description
1 polymer ?
#
loop_
_entity_poly.entity_id
_entity_poly.type
_entity_poly.pdbx_seq_one_letter_code
_entity_poly.pdbx_strand_id
1 'polypeptide(L)'
;MARYPYAAAFSEAHHTDIINYHARHTLFYRRSLRDMADLLKCEPQESEILAKRDNLGLENLTKTCFNPANLDTILLDDGFLPEEILPWQWHQQFVGVKRLLRIENLAQNLIPQVNSFAEFWERFRAEIDPPPPEVVGFKSIAAYRTGLEIQPVTVELAKSQFNAIKKITGEKPPRLSDKSFIDFLVIQTLEVAAKHKIPIQFHTGIGDPDLDLRLSNPLHLRF
;
A
#
# COMPACT_ATOMS: atom_id res chain seq x y z
N MET A 1 14.06 -5.52 17.98
CA MET A 1 13.64 -4.14 18.36
C MET A 1 12.73 -3.60 17.27
N ALA A 2 11.69 -2.85 17.64
CA ALA A 2 10.82 -2.17 16.68
C ALA A 2 11.61 -1.12 15.88
N ARG A 3 11.37 -1.05 14.56
CA ARG A 3 12.06 -0.14 13.64
C ARG A 3 11.62 1.33 13.82
N TYR A 4 10.42 1.56 14.34
CA TYR A 4 9.83 2.89 14.52
C TYR A 4 9.36 3.10 15.97
N PRO A 5 9.36 4.35 16.47
CA PRO A 5 8.73 4.69 17.74
C PRO A 5 7.26 4.27 17.77
N TYR A 6 6.74 3.85 18.93
CA TYR A 6 5.34 3.45 19.07
C TYR A 6 4.36 4.51 18.55
N ALA A 7 4.65 5.79 18.84
CA ALA A 7 3.86 6.93 18.41
C ALA A 7 3.75 7.09 16.88
N ALA A 8 4.67 6.52 16.10
CA ALA A 8 4.65 6.60 14.64
C ALA A 8 3.44 5.89 14.01
N ALA A 9 2.90 4.85 14.66
CA ALA A 9 1.71 4.14 14.18
C ALA A 9 0.40 4.96 14.30
N PHE A 10 0.46 6.16 14.88
CA PHE A 10 -0.71 7.01 15.14
C PHE A 10 -0.69 8.33 14.36
N SER A 11 0.13 8.42 13.31
CA SER A 11 0.25 9.60 12.44
C SER A 11 0.74 9.20 11.05
N GLU A 12 0.26 9.89 10.01
CA GLU A 12 0.80 9.80 8.64
C GLU A 12 2.07 10.68 8.45
N ALA A 13 2.53 11.35 9.51
CA ALA A 13 3.68 12.24 9.43
C ALA A 13 5.00 11.45 9.46
N HIS A 14 5.89 11.77 8.52
CA HIS A 14 7.26 11.25 8.50
C HIS A 14 8.26 12.11 9.29
N HIS A 15 7.88 13.34 9.64
CA HIS A 15 8.77 14.27 10.34
C HIS A 15 9.06 13.78 11.77
N THR A 16 10.34 13.60 12.10
CA THR A 16 10.79 13.03 13.38
C THR A 16 10.25 13.81 14.57
N ASP A 17 10.23 15.15 14.51
CA ASP A 17 9.69 15.96 15.61
C ASP A 17 8.19 15.75 15.83
N ILE A 18 7.42 15.52 14.75
CA ILE A 18 5.99 15.21 14.88
C ILE A 18 5.82 13.87 15.59
N ILE A 19 6.57 12.85 15.16
CA ILE A 19 6.51 11.51 15.75
C ILE A 19 6.95 11.54 17.23
N ASN A 20 8.04 12.24 17.53
CA ASN A 20 8.65 12.23 18.86
C ASN A 20 7.91 13.10 19.87
N TYR A 21 7.39 14.26 19.44
CA TYR A 21 6.87 15.27 20.37
C TYR A 21 5.38 15.58 20.20
N HIS A 22 4.77 15.34 19.03
CA HIS A 22 3.41 15.82 18.76
C HIS A 22 2.36 14.71 18.63
N ALA A 23 2.71 13.55 18.08
CA ALA A 23 1.78 12.44 17.85
C ALA A 23 1.07 12.00 19.15
N ARG A 24 1.76 12.06 20.30
CA ARG A 24 1.24 11.71 21.63
C ARG A 24 0.16 12.66 22.16
N HIS A 25 0.06 13.85 21.59
CA HIS A 25 -0.95 14.84 21.96
C HIS A 25 -2.25 14.69 21.15
N THR A 26 -2.26 13.86 20.11
CA THR A 26 -3.46 13.62 19.31
C THR A 26 -4.52 12.84 20.08
N LEU A 27 -5.80 13.08 19.76
CA LEU A 27 -6.90 12.30 20.33
C LEU A 27 -6.81 10.82 19.92
N PHE A 28 -6.35 10.54 18.70
CA PHE A 28 -6.17 9.18 18.20
C PHE A 28 -5.17 8.41 19.06
N TYR A 29 -3.97 8.95 19.28
CA TYR A 29 -2.98 8.31 20.15
C TYR A 29 -3.53 8.09 21.57
N ARG A 30 -4.11 9.12 22.21
CA ARG A 30 -4.59 9.02 23.60
C ARG A 30 -5.73 8.01 23.77
N ARG A 31 -6.61 7.90 22.78
CA ARG A 31 -7.65 6.87 22.75
C ARG A 31 -7.03 5.49 22.55
N SER A 32 -6.21 5.32 21.52
CA SER A 32 -5.60 4.03 21.20
C SER A 32 -4.71 3.50 22.32
N LEU A 33 -4.05 4.36 23.08
CA LEU A 33 -3.26 3.95 24.25
C LEU A 33 -4.12 3.24 25.30
N ARG A 34 -5.34 3.75 25.55
CA ARG A 34 -6.29 3.13 26.49
C ARG A 34 -6.83 1.82 25.93
N ASP A 35 -7.26 1.81 24.67
CA ASP A 35 -7.79 0.61 24.01
C ASP A 35 -6.73 -0.52 23.98
N MET A 36 -5.46 -0.17 23.73
CA MET A 36 -4.34 -1.12 23.74
C MET A 36 -3.99 -1.62 25.14
N ALA A 37 -4.05 -0.76 26.16
CA ALA A 37 -3.83 -1.15 27.55
C ALA A 37 -4.93 -2.10 28.05
N ASP A 38 -6.18 -1.80 27.71
CA ASP A 38 -7.33 -2.65 28.03
C ASP A 38 -7.24 -4.01 27.33
N LEU A 39 -6.75 -4.04 26.08
CA LEU A 39 -6.51 -5.27 25.34
C LEU A 39 -5.40 -6.11 25.98
N LEU A 40 -4.26 -5.47 26.30
CA LEU A 40 -3.06 -6.12 26.83
C LEU A 40 -3.09 -6.34 28.36
N LYS A 41 -4.15 -5.88 29.02
CA LYS A 41 -4.35 -5.96 30.49
C LYS A 41 -3.15 -5.38 31.24
N CYS A 42 -2.79 -4.15 30.90
CA CYS A 42 -1.76 -3.35 31.59
C CYS A 42 -2.24 -1.92 31.82
N GLU A 43 -1.41 -1.10 32.48
CA GLU A 43 -1.69 0.32 32.65
C GLU A 43 -1.64 1.07 31.31
N PRO A 44 -2.42 2.16 31.14
CA PRO A 44 -2.45 2.99 29.93
C PRO A 44 -1.21 3.90 29.82
N GLN A 45 -0.03 3.28 29.84
CA GLN A 45 1.27 3.90 29.69
C GLN A 45 2.02 3.23 28.54
N GLU A 46 2.68 4.03 27.69
CA GLU A 46 3.39 3.52 26.51
C GLU A 46 4.46 2.49 26.89
N SER A 47 5.21 2.72 27.97
CA SER A 47 6.24 1.81 28.46
C SER A 47 5.68 0.43 28.84
N GLU A 48 4.51 0.40 29.50
CA GLU A 48 3.85 -0.83 29.92
C GLU A 48 3.31 -1.62 28.72
N ILE A 49 2.72 -0.92 27.75
CA ILE A 49 2.28 -1.52 26.49
C ILE A 49 3.47 -2.09 25.71
N LEU A 50 4.57 -1.35 25.59
CA LEU A 50 5.77 -1.82 24.91
C LEU A 50 6.36 -3.05 25.59
N ALA A 51 6.50 -3.04 26.92
CA ALA A 51 6.99 -4.18 27.67
C ALA A 51 6.09 -5.43 27.49
N LYS A 52 4.76 -5.26 27.50
CA LYS A 52 3.82 -6.36 27.23
C LYS A 52 3.95 -6.89 25.80
N ARG A 53 4.07 -6.00 24.80
CA ARG A 53 4.25 -6.39 23.39
C ARG A 53 5.55 -7.17 23.18
N ASP A 54 6.64 -6.72 23.77
CA ASP A 54 7.94 -7.39 23.68
C ASP A 54 7.89 -8.79 24.32
N ASN A 55 7.24 -8.92 25.49
CA ASN A 55 7.08 -10.20 26.16
C ASN A 55 6.19 -11.20 25.39
N LEU A 56 5.15 -10.72 24.70
CA LEU A 56 4.26 -11.58 23.91
C LEU A 56 4.95 -12.10 22.64
N GLY A 57 5.79 -11.27 22.02
CA GLY A 57 6.29 -11.50 20.68
C GLY A 57 5.20 -11.30 19.61
N LEU A 58 5.62 -11.21 18.34
CA LEU A 58 4.76 -10.80 17.23
C LEU A 58 3.56 -11.72 17.01
N GLU A 59 3.76 -13.04 17.07
CA GLU A 59 2.69 -14.02 16.80
C GLU A 59 1.58 -13.97 17.86
N ASN A 60 1.94 -14.03 19.15
CA ASN A 60 0.93 -13.99 20.22
C ASN A 60 0.28 -12.61 20.32
N LEU A 61 1.03 -11.53 20.07
CA LEU A 61 0.45 -10.20 19.97
C LEU A 61 -0.59 -10.13 18.83
N THR A 62 -0.29 -10.70 17.67
CA THR A 62 -1.22 -10.76 16.53
C THR A 62 -2.49 -11.54 16.89
N LYS A 63 -2.36 -12.73 17.51
CA LYS A 63 -3.51 -13.50 18.02
C LYS A 63 -4.34 -12.68 19.02
N THR A 64 -3.66 -11.98 19.93
CA THR A 64 -4.31 -11.14 20.95
C THR A 64 -5.12 -10.03 20.32
N CYS A 65 -4.64 -9.41 19.23
CA CYS A 65 -5.38 -8.39 18.49
C CYS A 65 -6.51 -8.98 17.63
N PHE A 66 -6.26 -10.09 16.93
CA PHE A 66 -7.17 -10.61 15.90
C PHE A 66 -8.38 -11.35 16.50
N ASN A 67 -8.18 -12.10 17.59
CA ASN A 67 -9.25 -12.87 18.25
C ASN A 67 -10.45 -11.99 18.66
N PRO A 68 -10.28 -10.89 19.42
CA PRO A 68 -11.41 -10.02 19.79
C PRO A 68 -11.92 -9.17 18.62
N ALA A 69 -11.10 -8.94 17.59
CA ALA A 69 -11.53 -8.21 16.39
C ALA A 69 -12.53 -9.03 15.54
N ASN A 70 -12.65 -10.34 15.78
CA ASN A 70 -13.58 -11.24 15.10
C ASN A 70 -13.50 -11.13 13.57
N LEU A 71 -12.27 -11.09 13.06
CA LEU A 71 -11.98 -11.03 11.64
C LEU A 71 -12.04 -12.44 11.05
N ASP A 72 -12.81 -12.62 9.98
CA ASP A 72 -12.80 -13.87 9.21
C ASP A 72 -11.64 -13.87 8.20
N THR A 73 -11.52 -12.78 7.44
CA THR A 73 -10.56 -12.67 6.33
C THR A 73 -9.99 -11.25 6.24
N ILE A 74 -8.71 -11.13 5.89
CA ILE A 74 -8.06 -9.86 5.50
C ILE A 74 -7.79 -9.81 4.00
N LEU A 75 -7.98 -8.62 3.40
CA LEU A 75 -7.60 -8.31 2.02
C LEU A 75 -6.32 -7.47 2.05
N LEU A 76 -5.18 -8.11 1.80
CA LEU A 76 -3.84 -7.55 2.06
C LEU A 76 -3.26 -6.87 0.81
N ASP A 77 -2.99 -5.58 0.91
CA ASP A 77 -2.15 -4.82 -0.02
C ASP A 77 -0.67 -4.97 0.39
N ASP A 78 -0.01 -6.00 -0.12
CA ASP A 78 1.38 -6.35 0.22
C ASP A 78 2.43 -5.63 -0.64
N GLY A 79 1.99 -4.73 -1.52
CA GLY A 79 2.88 -3.84 -2.27
C GLY A 79 3.27 -2.56 -1.51
N PHE A 80 2.76 -2.35 -0.29
CA PHE A 80 3.18 -1.28 0.61
C PHE A 80 4.33 -1.73 1.49
N LEU A 81 5.47 -1.04 1.43
CA LEU A 81 6.65 -1.34 2.24
C LEU A 81 6.97 -2.86 2.24
N PRO A 82 7.23 -3.46 1.06
CA PRO A 82 7.35 -4.91 0.90
C PRO A 82 8.44 -5.55 1.79
N GLU A 83 9.44 -4.77 2.19
CA GLU A 83 10.51 -5.22 3.11
C GLU A 83 10.14 -5.15 4.60
N GLU A 84 8.99 -4.55 4.92
CA GLU A 84 8.51 -4.34 6.30
C GLU A 84 7.26 -5.16 6.62
N ILE A 85 6.58 -5.65 5.58
CA ILE A 85 5.42 -6.52 5.70
C ILE A 85 5.87 -7.99 5.64
N LEU A 86 5.33 -8.82 6.54
CA LEU A 86 5.54 -10.26 6.45
C LEU A 86 4.77 -10.84 5.26
N PRO A 87 5.28 -11.92 4.61
CA PRO A 87 4.60 -12.57 3.50
C PRO A 87 3.15 -12.89 3.84
N TRP A 88 2.23 -12.76 2.89
CA TRP A 88 0.80 -12.96 3.12
C TRP A 88 0.48 -14.34 3.73
N GLN A 89 1.29 -15.36 3.43
CA GLN A 89 1.19 -16.71 4.00
C GLN A 89 1.44 -16.75 5.51
N TRP A 90 2.28 -15.86 6.05
CA TRP A 90 2.48 -15.76 7.49
C TRP A 90 1.18 -15.36 8.20
N HIS A 91 0.36 -14.50 7.59
CA HIS A 91 -0.91 -14.04 8.18
C HIS A 91 -2.00 -15.13 8.15
N GLN A 92 -1.88 -16.12 7.25
CA GLN A 92 -2.87 -17.20 7.10
C GLN A 92 -2.98 -18.11 8.33
N GLN A 93 -1.99 -18.08 9.23
CA GLN A 93 -2.05 -18.83 10.48
C GLN A 93 -3.08 -18.25 11.48
N PHE A 94 -3.58 -17.03 11.23
CA PHE A 94 -4.51 -16.34 12.14
C PHE A 94 -5.92 -16.23 11.54
N VAL A 95 -6.04 -15.91 10.25
CA VAL A 95 -7.30 -15.61 9.55
C VAL A 95 -7.21 -15.99 8.07
N GLY A 96 -8.33 -16.00 7.36
CA GLY A 96 -8.31 -16.05 5.89
C GLY A 96 -7.53 -14.86 5.32
N VAL A 97 -6.79 -15.08 4.24
CA VAL A 97 -6.01 -14.01 3.57
C VAL A 97 -6.23 -14.08 2.07
N LYS A 98 -6.54 -12.93 1.48
CA LYS A 98 -6.52 -12.68 0.03
C LYS A 98 -5.71 -11.43 -0.24
N ARG A 99 -5.23 -11.25 -1.47
CA ARG A 99 -4.34 -10.16 -1.86
C ARG A 99 -5.05 -9.09 -2.68
N LEU A 100 -4.61 -7.85 -2.50
CA LEU A 100 -4.88 -6.72 -3.37
C LEU A 100 -3.57 -6.37 -4.07
N LEU A 101 -3.49 -6.65 -5.37
CA LEU A 101 -2.24 -6.45 -6.12
C LEU A 101 -2.05 -4.96 -6.44
N ARG A 102 -1.01 -4.35 -5.84
CA ARG A 102 -0.66 -2.95 -6.07
C ARG A 102 0.07 -2.77 -7.39
N ILE A 103 -0.59 -2.14 -8.35
CA ILE A 103 -0.13 -2.11 -9.75
C ILE A 103 1.13 -1.28 -9.95
N GLU A 104 1.30 -0.20 -9.19
CA GLU A 104 2.50 0.63 -9.28
C GLU A 104 3.72 -0.11 -8.72
N ASN A 105 3.54 -0.91 -7.64
CA ASN A 105 4.63 -1.73 -7.11
C ASN A 105 5.03 -2.82 -8.11
N LEU A 106 4.05 -3.52 -8.68
CA LEU A 106 4.29 -4.51 -9.74
C LEU A 106 5.08 -3.91 -10.89
N ALA A 107 4.62 -2.78 -11.44
CA ALA A 107 5.29 -2.11 -12.54
C ALA A 107 6.74 -1.68 -12.19
N GLN A 108 6.95 -1.11 -11.00
CA GLN A 108 8.29 -0.73 -10.52
C GLN A 108 9.25 -1.93 -10.45
N ASN A 109 8.77 -3.10 -10.05
CA ASN A 109 9.59 -4.30 -9.95
C ASN A 109 9.89 -4.90 -11.34
N LEU A 110 8.97 -4.78 -12.30
CA LEU A 110 9.15 -5.30 -13.65
C LEU A 110 10.08 -4.45 -14.53
N ILE A 111 10.03 -3.11 -14.41
CA ILE A 111 10.81 -2.20 -15.27
C ILE A 111 12.32 -2.52 -15.30
N PRO A 112 13.00 -2.80 -14.17
CA PRO A 112 14.40 -3.23 -14.17
C PRO A 112 14.69 -4.49 -14.99
N GLN A 113 13.73 -5.42 -15.05
CA GLN A 113 13.93 -6.79 -15.55
C GLN A 113 13.72 -6.94 -17.06
N VAL A 114 13.31 -5.87 -17.73
CA VAL A 114 12.92 -5.89 -19.14
C VAL A 114 13.69 -4.84 -19.93
N ASN A 115 13.92 -5.10 -21.22
CA ASN A 115 14.76 -4.25 -22.08
C ASN A 115 13.95 -3.33 -23.00
N SER A 116 12.63 -3.55 -23.10
CA SER A 116 11.76 -2.78 -23.98
C SER A 116 10.37 -2.61 -23.38
N PHE A 117 9.65 -1.59 -23.86
CA PHE A 117 8.26 -1.37 -23.49
C PHE A 117 7.35 -2.56 -23.89
N ALA A 118 7.62 -3.21 -25.03
CA ALA A 118 6.82 -4.34 -25.47
C ALA A 118 6.93 -5.51 -24.50
N GLU A 119 8.15 -5.85 -24.09
CA GLU A 119 8.41 -6.89 -23.08
C GLU A 119 7.82 -6.51 -21.71
N PHE A 120 7.97 -5.24 -21.30
CA PHE A 120 7.34 -4.73 -20.08
C PHE A 120 5.82 -4.96 -20.10
N TRP A 121 5.17 -4.53 -21.19
CA TRP A 121 3.71 -4.57 -21.29
C TRP A 121 3.19 -6.00 -21.33
N GLU A 122 3.85 -6.89 -22.07
CA GLU A 122 3.56 -8.32 -22.07
C GLU A 122 3.65 -8.92 -20.66
N ARG A 123 4.77 -8.70 -19.95
CA ARG A 123 4.95 -9.24 -18.59
C ARG A 123 3.95 -8.64 -17.60
N PHE A 124 3.72 -7.32 -17.65
CA PHE A 124 2.74 -6.67 -16.79
C PHE A 124 1.34 -7.24 -17.00
N ARG A 125 0.92 -7.46 -18.25
CA ARG A 125 -0.38 -8.09 -18.57
C ARG A 125 -0.43 -9.54 -18.10
N ALA A 126 0.64 -10.31 -18.25
CA ALA A 126 0.70 -11.71 -17.81
C ALA A 126 0.57 -11.87 -16.29
N GLU A 127 1.07 -10.90 -15.51
CA GLU A 127 0.97 -10.90 -14.04
C GLU A 127 -0.43 -10.52 -13.52
N ILE A 128 -1.28 -9.94 -14.36
CA ILE A 128 -2.63 -9.49 -13.97
C ILE A 128 -3.77 -10.21 -14.71
N ASP A 129 -3.53 -10.85 -15.86
CA ASP A 129 -4.55 -11.48 -16.71
C ASP A 129 -4.14 -12.91 -17.16
N PRO A 130 -4.70 -13.98 -16.54
CA PRO A 130 -5.64 -13.94 -15.42
C PRO A 130 -4.96 -13.53 -14.10
N PRO A 131 -5.69 -12.88 -13.17
CA PRO A 131 -5.15 -12.59 -11.85
C PRO A 131 -4.75 -13.89 -11.14
N PRO A 132 -3.66 -13.90 -10.34
CA PRO A 132 -3.32 -15.03 -9.49
C PRO A 132 -4.48 -15.44 -8.57
N PRO A 133 -4.68 -16.73 -8.24
CA PRO A 133 -5.85 -17.21 -7.49
C PRO A 133 -6.05 -16.58 -6.11
N GLU A 134 -4.99 -16.10 -5.49
CA GLU A 134 -5.02 -15.40 -4.21
C GLU A 134 -5.36 -13.91 -4.33
N VAL A 135 -5.26 -13.32 -5.52
CA VAL A 135 -5.55 -11.91 -5.80
C VAL A 135 -7.04 -11.74 -6.10
N VAL A 136 -7.74 -11.00 -5.25
CA VAL A 136 -9.20 -10.76 -5.35
C VAL A 136 -9.54 -9.33 -5.76
N GLY A 137 -8.54 -8.51 -6.06
CA GLY A 137 -8.69 -7.15 -6.51
C GLY A 137 -7.35 -6.48 -6.74
N PHE A 138 -7.39 -5.30 -7.33
CA PHE A 138 -6.22 -4.47 -7.56
C PHE A 138 -6.21 -3.26 -6.63
N LYS A 139 -5.05 -2.64 -6.47
CA LYS A 139 -4.89 -1.37 -5.79
C LYS A 139 -4.07 -0.42 -6.67
N SER A 140 -4.57 0.80 -6.84
CA SER A 140 -3.81 1.93 -7.37
C SER A 140 -3.54 2.96 -6.28
N ILE A 141 -2.32 3.47 -6.29
CA ILE A 141 -1.85 4.60 -5.49
C ILE A 141 -1.63 5.85 -6.35
N ALA A 142 -2.32 5.98 -7.49
CA ALA A 142 -2.22 7.14 -8.38
C ALA A 142 -2.42 8.48 -7.64
N ALA A 143 -3.31 8.55 -6.65
CA ALA A 143 -3.50 9.73 -5.81
C ALA A 143 -2.21 10.22 -5.10
N TYR A 144 -1.33 9.30 -4.69
CA TYR A 144 -0.04 9.62 -4.07
C TYR A 144 1.05 10.05 -5.07
N ARG A 145 0.81 9.84 -6.37
CA ARG A 145 1.84 10.04 -7.41
C ARG A 145 1.47 11.21 -8.31
N THR A 146 0.32 11.12 -8.97
CA THR A 146 -0.05 11.96 -10.11
C THR A 146 -1.50 12.43 -10.08
N GLY A 147 -2.25 12.08 -9.03
CA GLY A 147 -3.65 12.45 -8.84
C GLY A 147 -4.65 11.44 -9.41
N LEU A 148 -5.93 11.73 -9.19
CA LEU A 148 -7.06 10.87 -9.56
C LEU A 148 -7.76 11.28 -10.88
N GLU A 149 -7.28 12.32 -11.56
CA GLU A 149 -7.81 12.71 -12.88
C GLU A 149 -7.25 11.79 -13.97
N ILE A 150 -7.66 10.52 -13.97
CA ILE A 150 -7.11 9.50 -14.87
C ILE A 150 -7.57 9.77 -16.32
N GLN A 151 -6.62 9.85 -17.25
CA GLN A 151 -6.89 10.15 -18.67
C GLN A 151 -6.55 8.97 -19.59
N PRO A 152 -7.26 8.78 -20.71
CA PRO A 152 -6.84 7.88 -21.78
C PRO A 152 -5.44 8.22 -22.32
N VAL A 153 -4.58 7.22 -22.46
CA VAL A 153 -3.19 7.38 -22.91
C VAL A 153 -2.90 6.47 -24.10
N THR A 154 -2.28 7.03 -25.14
CA THR A 154 -1.88 6.25 -26.31
C THR A 154 -0.68 5.35 -25.98
N VAL A 155 -0.59 4.23 -26.70
CA VAL A 155 0.53 3.28 -26.55
C VAL A 155 1.87 3.95 -26.85
N GLU A 156 1.91 4.85 -27.84
CA GLU A 156 3.11 5.59 -28.22
C GLU A 156 3.60 6.49 -27.09
N LEU A 157 2.68 7.19 -26.41
CA LEU A 157 3.01 8.04 -25.27
C LEU A 157 3.50 7.19 -24.09
N ALA A 158 2.78 6.13 -23.74
CA ALA A 158 3.20 5.21 -22.68
C ALA A 158 4.60 4.61 -22.93
N LYS A 159 4.87 4.20 -24.18
CA LYS A 159 6.19 3.71 -24.62
C LYS A 159 7.28 4.77 -24.46
N SER A 160 7.00 6.00 -24.88
CA SER A 160 7.94 7.12 -24.73
C SER A 160 8.31 7.35 -23.26
N GLN A 161 7.30 7.35 -22.37
CA GLN A 161 7.53 7.57 -20.94
C GLN A 161 8.25 6.40 -20.27
N PHE A 162 7.89 5.16 -20.62
CA PHE A 162 8.63 3.99 -20.19
C PHE A 162 10.12 4.08 -20.57
N ASN A 163 10.43 4.45 -21.81
CA ASN A 163 11.82 4.58 -22.28
C ASN A 163 12.57 5.67 -21.51
N ALA A 164 11.91 6.79 -21.19
CA ALA A 164 12.49 7.85 -20.37
C ALA A 164 12.80 7.38 -18.95
N ILE A 165 11.86 6.68 -18.30
CA ILE A 165 12.06 6.06 -16.97
C ILE A 165 13.24 5.09 -17.01
N LYS A 166 13.23 4.15 -17.98
CA LYS A 166 14.28 3.12 -18.14
C LYS A 166 15.66 3.74 -18.34
N LYS A 167 15.77 4.82 -19.13
CA LYS A 167 17.02 5.55 -19.35
C LYS A 167 17.58 6.18 -18.07
N ILE A 168 16.71 6.65 -17.18
CA ILE A 168 17.12 7.30 -15.92
C ILE A 168 17.48 6.27 -14.86
N THR A 169 16.70 5.20 -14.73
CA THR A 169 16.82 4.27 -13.58
C THR A 169 17.66 3.03 -13.87
N GLY A 170 17.84 2.67 -15.14
CA GLY A 170 18.61 1.49 -15.55
C GLY A 170 18.01 0.20 -14.98
N GLU A 171 18.79 -0.46 -14.12
CA GLU A 171 18.43 -1.72 -13.45
C GLU A 171 17.87 -1.52 -12.03
N LYS A 172 17.70 -0.28 -11.57
CA LYS A 172 17.11 0.00 -10.25
C LYS A 172 15.60 0.20 -10.37
N PRO A 173 14.80 -0.31 -9.41
CA PRO A 173 13.36 -0.02 -9.37
C PRO A 173 13.11 1.50 -9.35
N PRO A 174 12.37 2.05 -10.33
CA PRO A 174 12.05 3.47 -10.34
C PRO A 174 11.02 3.81 -9.27
N ARG A 175 10.96 5.08 -8.84
CA ARG A 175 9.71 5.64 -8.30
C ARG A 175 8.89 6.13 -9.50
N LEU A 176 7.71 5.56 -9.72
CA LEU A 176 6.81 6.03 -10.78
C LEU A 176 6.20 7.39 -10.40
N SER A 177 6.47 8.40 -11.21
CA SER A 177 5.92 9.75 -11.04
C SER A 177 5.45 10.39 -12.35
N ASP A 178 5.52 9.66 -13.46
CA ASP A 178 4.97 10.12 -14.73
C ASP A 178 3.48 9.82 -14.83
N LYS A 179 2.68 10.87 -15.06
CA LYS A 179 1.22 10.80 -15.09
C LYS A 179 0.71 9.93 -16.24
N SER A 180 1.26 10.09 -17.44
CA SER A 180 0.75 9.35 -18.60
C SER A 180 1.03 7.86 -18.45
N PHE A 181 2.19 7.49 -17.90
CA PHE A 181 2.52 6.11 -17.66
C PHE A 181 1.65 5.49 -16.54
N ILE A 182 1.40 6.20 -15.44
CA ILE A 182 0.52 5.71 -14.37
C ILE A 182 -0.92 5.56 -14.87
N ASP A 183 -1.45 6.56 -15.57
CA ASP A 183 -2.81 6.51 -16.14
C ASP A 183 -2.95 5.34 -17.12
N PHE A 184 -1.92 5.09 -17.95
CA PHE A 184 -1.86 3.93 -18.82
C PHE A 184 -1.95 2.61 -18.04
N LEU A 185 -1.15 2.43 -16.98
CA LEU A 185 -1.20 1.22 -16.13
C LEU A 185 -2.57 1.03 -15.48
N VAL A 186 -3.18 2.11 -14.99
CA VAL A 186 -4.52 2.10 -14.39
C VAL A 186 -5.55 1.63 -15.41
N ILE A 187 -5.54 2.17 -16.64
CA ILE A 187 -6.49 1.78 -17.70
C ILE A 187 -6.31 0.31 -18.09
N GLN A 188 -5.06 -0.14 -18.28
CA GLN A 188 -4.77 -1.55 -18.57
C GLN A 188 -5.30 -2.49 -17.46
N THR A 189 -5.19 -2.05 -16.20
CA THR A 189 -5.70 -2.80 -15.06
C THR A 189 -7.23 -2.78 -15.01
N LEU A 190 -7.87 -1.64 -15.31
CA LEU A 190 -9.34 -1.51 -15.34
C LEU A 190 -9.98 -2.45 -16.36
N GLU A 191 -9.37 -2.61 -17.55
CA GLU A 191 -9.84 -3.57 -18.56
C GLU A 191 -9.85 -5.01 -18.04
N VAL A 192 -8.76 -5.40 -17.37
CA VAL A 192 -8.59 -6.74 -16.79
C VAL A 192 -9.53 -6.95 -15.60
N ALA A 193 -9.65 -5.95 -14.74
CA ALA A 193 -10.59 -5.93 -13.61
C ALA A 193 -12.04 -6.11 -14.09
N ALA A 194 -12.43 -5.42 -15.17
CA ALA A 194 -13.75 -5.56 -15.79
C ALA A 194 -13.96 -6.96 -16.39
N LYS A 195 -12.96 -7.50 -17.10
CA LYS A 195 -12.99 -8.86 -17.69
C LYS A 195 -13.22 -9.94 -16.63
N HIS A 196 -12.51 -9.86 -15.51
CA HIS A 196 -12.55 -10.85 -14.42
C HIS A 196 -13.57 -10.52 -13.31
N LYS A 197 -14.25 -9.37 -13.42
CA LYS A 197 -15.25 -8.87 -12.45
C LYS A 197 -14.69 -8.75 -11.03
N ILE A 198 -13.44 -8.29 -10.91
CA ILE A 198 -12.80 -8.00 -9.62
C ILE A 198 -12.63 -6.49 -9.42
N PRO A 199 -12.67 -5.98 -8.18
CA PRO A 199 -12.56 -4.56 -7.91
C PRO A 199 -11.14 -4.03 -8.14
N ILE A 200 -11.06 -2.72 -8.39
CA ILE A 200 -9.85 -1.92 -8.16
C ILE A 200 -10.13 -0.91 -7.04
N GLN A 201 -9.23 -0.85 -6.07
CA GLN A 201 -9.23 0.15 -5.02
C GLN A 201 -8.33 1.31 -5.42
N PHE A 202 -8.84 2.54 -5.28
CA PHE A 202 -8.03 3.75 -5.38
C PHE A 202 -7.87 4.35 -3.99
N HIS A 203 -6.64 4.74 -3.63
CA HIS A 203 -6.50 5.65 -2.51
C HIS A 203 -7.10 7.03 -2.86
N THR A 204 -7.79 7.68 -1.92
CA THR A 204 -8.38 9.00 -2.08
C THR A 204 -8.44 9.71 -0.71
N GLY A 205 -8.44 11.04 -0.71
CA GLY A 205 -8.48 11.83 0.52
C GLY A 205 -7.10 12.00 1.16
N ILE A 206 -7.06 12.00 2.50
CA ILE A 206 -5.84 12.30 3.26
C ILE A 206 -4.82 11.17 3.10
N GLY A 207 -3.58 11.57 2.81
CA GLY A 207 -2.39 10.73 2.85
C GLY A 207 -1.26 11.42 3.61
N ASP A 208 -0.05 10.91 3.42
CA ASP A 208 1.19 11.48 3.96
C ASP A 208 1.58 12.77 3.21
N PRO A 209 2.68 13.46 3.61
CA PRO A 209 3.11 14.70 2.97
C PRO A 209 3.49 14.59 1.48
N ASP A 210 3.70 13.38 0.93
CA ASP A 210 3.98 13.19 -0.50
C ASP A 210 2.71 13.37 -1.35
N LEU A 211 1.52 13.29 -0.75
CA LEU A 211 0.24 13.39 -1.44
C LEU A 211 -0.25 14.84 -1.55
N ASP A 212 -0.61 15.26 -2.77
CA ASP A 212 -1.37 16.50 -2.97
C ASP A 212 -2.87 16.23 -2.75
N LEU A 213 -3.40 16.68 -1.61
CA LEU A 213 -4.80 16.47 -1.24
C LEU A 213 -5.78 16.97 -2.30
N ARG A 214 -5.43 18.02 -3.06
CA ARG A 214 -6.28 18.58 -4.12
C ARG A 214 -6.44 17.60 -5.29
N LEU A 215 -5.39 16.83 -5.57
CA LEU A 215 -5.36 15.84 -6.65
C LEU A 215 -5.94 14.49 -6.22
N SER A 216 -6.08 14.26 -4.92
CA SER A 216 -6.71 13.06 -4.34
C SER A 216 -8.24 13.12 -4.26
N ASN A 217 -8.86 14.22 -4.74
CA ASN A 217 -10.31 14.39 -4.74
C ASN A 217 -10.98 13.33 -5.63
N PRO A 218 -11.87 12.48 -5.09
CA PRO A 218 -12.49 11.41 -5.87
C PRO A 218 -13.44 11.94 -6.95
N LEU A 219 -13.83 13.22 -6.91
CA LEU A 219 -14.57 13.86 -8.01
C LEU A 219 -13.77 13.88 -9.32
N HIS A 220 -12.45 13.73 -9.29
CA HIS A 220 -11.64 13.63 -10.51
C HIS A 220 -11.81 12.29 -11.25
N LEU A 221 -12.39 11.28 -10.59
CA LEU A 221 -12.74 10.00 -11.23
C LEU A 221 -14.12 10.05 -11.92
N ARG A 222 -14.81 11.19 -11.90
CA ARG A 222 -16.04 11.36 -12.66
C ARG A 222 -15.72 11.50 -14.14
N PHE A 223 -16.53 10.86 -14.96
CA PHE A 223 -16.54 11.05 -16.41
C PHE A 223 -17.11 12.42 -16.79
#